data_AF-A0A5B1QX36-F1
#
_entry.id   AF-A0A5B1QX36-F1
#
_cell.length_a   1.000
_cell.length_b   1.000
_cell.length_c   1.000
_cell.angle_alpha   90.00
_cell.angle_beta   90.00
_cell.angle_gamma   90.00
#
_symmetry.space_group_name_H-M   'P 1'
#
loop_
_entity.id
_entity.type
_entity.pdbx_description
1 polymer ?
#
loop_
_entity_poly.entity_id
_entity_poly.type
_entity_poly.pdbx_seq_one_letter_code
_entity_poly.pdbx_strand_id
1 'polypeptide(L)'
;MVYYCFTAYKRVDKKVRPVAGTFPEAARVQRKIPEDPLRSLEPLPFHPPPFIPDDRMTQEQMDKLGINAEKFLWPEEEKLFQHIMYLNREALAFAETERGTLKESYFSPYIIPTVPHAPWTSKNIPIPPGLKEQVIELLKEKIAAGVYEPSQSAYCSSWFCVRKKNGKLRIDFRQS
;
A
#
# COMPACT_ATOMS: atom_id res chain seq x y z
N MET A 1 -11.46 -0.80 37.51
CA MET A 1 -10.86 -2.09 37.12
C MET A 1 -9.75 -1.78 36.11
N VAL A 2 -8.49 -1.89 36.52
CA VAL A 2 -7.33 -1.51 35.69
C VAL A 2 -6.93 -2.71 34.85
N TYR A 3 -7.14 -2.65 33.54
CA TYR A 3 -6.68 -3.70 32.63
C TYR A 3 -5.16 -3.62 32.49
N TYR A 4 -4.44 -4.48 33.21
CA TYR A 4 -3.03 -4.74 32.97
C TYR A 4 -2.89 -5.40 31.59
N CYS A 5 -2.49 -4.62 30.58
CA CYS A 5 -2.05 -5.17 29.30
C CYS A 5 -0.60 -5.64 29.47
N PHE A 6 -0.39 -6.87 29.93
CA PHE A 6 0.93 -7.51 29.88
C PHE A 6 1.27 -7.85 28.42
N THR A 7 1.74 -6.89 27.64
CA THR A 7 2.46 -7.15 26.39
C THR A 7 3.92 -7.47 26.71
N ALA A 8 4.15 -8.58 27.40
CA ALA A 8 5.51 -9.12 27.49
C ALA A 8 5.97 -9.46 26.06
N TYR A 9 6.96 -8.71 25.56
CA TYR A 9 7.63 -8.99 24.30
C TYR A 9 8.14 -10.44 24.34
N LYS A 10 7.80 -11.25 23.33
CA LYS A 10 8.23 -12.66 23.26
C LYS A 10 9.75 -12.67 23.20
N ARG A 11 10.39 -13.21 24.24
CA ARG A 11 11.84 -13.33 24.30
C ARG A 11 12.33 -14.15 23.10
N VAL A 12 13.54 -13.83 22.62
CA VAL A 12 14.08 -14.39 21.37
C VAL A 12 14.12 -15.91 21.36
N ASP A 13 14.38 -16.52 22.53
CA ASP A 13 14.37 -17.97 22.78
C ASP A 13 12.99 -18.62 22.59
N LYS A 14 11.90 -17.86 22.74
CA LYS A 14 10.52 -18.35 22.60
C LYS A 14 9.94 -18.12 21.20
N LYS A 15 10.63 -17.42 20.31
CA LYS A 15 10.14 -17.16 18.95
C LYS A 15 10.20 -18.45 18.13
N VAL A 16 9.11 -18.76 17.43
CA VAL A 16 9.08 -19.86 16.45
C VAL A 16 9.97 -19.45 15.29
N ARG A 17 10.96 -20.28 14.98
CA ARG A 17 11.86 -20.04 13.84
C ARG A 17 11.29 -20.74 12.62
N PRO A 18 11.32 -20.10 11.44
CA PRO A 18 10.97 -20.78 10.20
C PRO A 18 11.92 -21.96 10.00
N VAL A 19 11.37 -23.08 9.53
CA VAL A 19 12.18 -24.25 9.16
C VAL A 19 12.89 -23.92 7.86
N ALA A 20 14.22 -24.06 7.84
CA ALA A 20 14.99 -23.92 6.62
C ALA A 20 14.61 -25.05 5.65
N GLY A 21 13.93 -24.70 4.56
CA GLY A 21 13.50 -25.64 3.52
C GLY A 21 13.70 -25.04 2.14
N THR A 22 13.76 -25.90 1.12
CA THR A 22 13.81 -25.46 -0.28
C THR A 22 12.45 -24.89 -0.68
N PHE A 23 12.45 -23.70 -1.28
CA PHE A 23 11.22 -23.10 -1.79
C PHE A 23 10.68 -23.95 -2.96
N PRO A 24 9.41 -24.38 -2.93
CA PRO A 24 8.88 -25.28 -3.96
C PRO A 24 8.73 -24.55 -5.30
N GLU A 25 9.22 -25.14 -6.38
CA GLU A 25 9.20 -24.54 -7.73
C GLU A 25 7.76 -24.27 -8.20
N ALA A 26 6.79 -25.09 -7.79
CA ALA A 26 5.38 -24.90 -8.10
C ALA A 26 4.78 -23.61 -7.50
N ALA A 27 5.37 -23.08 -6.41
CA ALA A 27 4.95 -21.82 -5.79
C ALA A 27 5.74 -20.61 -6.31
N ARG A 28 6.66 -20.82 -7.26
CA ARG A 28 7.52 -19.76 -7.78
C ARG A 28 6.72 -18.77 -8.59
N VAL A 29 6.77 -17.51 -8.17
CA VAL A 29 6.17 -16.40 -8.90
C VAL A 29 6.94 -16.19 -10.20
N GLN A 30 6.25 -16.32 -11.33
CA GLN A 30 6.78 -15.98 -12.64
C GLN A 30 6.44 -14.53 -12.96
N ARG A 31 7.46 -13.71 -13.19
CA ARG A 31 7.30 -12.35 -13.71
C ARG A 31 7.43 -12.38 -15.23
N LYS A 32 6.44 -11.85 -15.93
CA LYS A 32 6.41 -11.69 -17.38
C LYS A 32 6.09 -10.24 -17.72
N ILE A 33 6.69 -9.72 -18.77
CA ILE A 33 6.36 -8.40 -19.32
C ILE A 33 5.85 -8.68 -20.73
N PRO A 34 4.52 -8.74 -20.93
CA PRO A 34 3.94 -9.18 -22.19
C PRO A 34 4.22 -8.19 -23.33
N GLU A 35 4.35 -6.91 -23.01
CA GLU A 35 4.58 -5.82 -23.95
C GLU A 35 5.70 -4.92 -23.47
N ASP A 36 6.50 -4.41 -24.40
CA ASP A 36 7.55 -3.45 -24.10
C ASP A 36 6.96 -2.15 -23.52
N PRO A 37 7.27 -1.78 -22.27
CA PRO A 37 6.69 -0.63 -21.60
C PRO A 37 7.10 0.71 -22.25
N LEU A 38 8.15 0.72 -23.08
CA LEU A 38 8.62 1.94 -23.74
C LEU A 38 7.81 2.26 -25.00
N ARG A 39 7.00 1.32 -25.52
CA ARG A 39 6.22 1.53 -26.75
C ARG A 39 5.14 2.60 -26.61
N SER A 40 4.62 2.82 -25.40
CA SER A 40 3.59 3.82 -25.12
C SER A 40 4.17 5.18 -24.71
N LEU A 41 5.49 5.35 -24.71
CA LEU A 41 6.10 6.63 -24.34
C LEU A 41 5.98 7.60 -25.52
N GLU A 42 5.23 8.68 -25.31
CA GLU A 42 5.18 9.78 -26.26
C GLU A 42 6.49 10.58 -26.23
N PRO A 43 6.96 11.08 -27.39
CA PRO A 43 8.13 11.96 -27.43
C PRO A 43 7.82 13.27 -26.71
N LEU A 44 8.83 13.80 -26.00
CA LEU A 44 8.68 15.05 -25.27
C LEU A 44 8.55 16.24 -26.25
N PRO A 45 7.57 17.14 -26.05
CA PRO A 45 7.47 18.34 -26.86
C PRO A 45 8.59 19.33 -26.50
N PHE A 46 9.17 19.97 -27.52
CA PHE A 46 10.13 21.08 -27.32
C PHE A 46 9.46 22.32 -26.71
N HIS A 47 8.16 22.51 -26.95
CA HIS A 47 7.35 23.59 -26.42
C HIS A 47 6.09 23.03 -25.76
N PRO A 48 6.16 22.64 -24.47
CA PRO A 48 5.02 22.07 -23.77
C PRO A 48 3.89 23.11 -23.64
N PRO A 49 2.62 22.70 -23.74
CA PRO A 49 1.49 23.57 -23.45
C PRO A 49 1.49 23.98 -21.97
N PRO A 50 0.86 25.12 -21.61
CA PRO A 50 0.68 25.48 -20.21
C PRO A 50 -0.16 24.41 -19.50
N PHE A 51 0.13 24.18 -18.22
CA PHE A 51 -0.65 23.27 -17.39
C PHE A 51 -2.08 23.80 -17.24
N ILE A 52 -3.06 22.93 -17.49
CA ILE A 52 -4.48 23.20 -17.29
C ILE A 52 -4.96 22.19 -16.24
N PRO A 53 -5.47 22.64 -15.08
CA PRO A 53 -5.98 21.76 -14.06
C PRO A 53 -7.13 20.89 -14.58
N ASP A 54 -7.12 19.63 -14.18
CA ASP A 54 -8.17 18.65 -14.49
C ASP A 54 -8.78 18.12 -13.18
N ASP A 55 -9.83 17.32 -13.29
CA ASP A 55 -10.48 16.65 -12.15
C ASP A 55 -9.50 15.75 -11.36
N ARG A 56 -8.56 15.09 -12.05
CA ARG A 56 -7.56 14.21 -11.42
C ARG A 56 -6.27 14.90 -11.00
N MET A 57 -5.85 15.96 -11.69
CA MET A 57 -4.60 16.67 -11.41
C MET A 57 -4.91 18.16 -11.23
N THR A 58 -5.09 18.57 -9.97
CA THR A 58 -5.38 19.96 -9.60
C THR A 58 -4.11 20.78 -9.42
N GLN A 59 -4.24 22.11 -9.44
CA GLN A 59 -3.11 23.00 -9.18
C GLN A 59 -2.47 22.73 -7.81
N GLU A 60 -3.28 22.52 -6.77
CA GLU A 60 -2.77 22.21 -5.43
C GLU A 60 -1.95 20.91 -5.37
N GLN A 61 -2.31 19.92 -6.18
CA GLN A 61 -1.56 18.67 -6.29
C GLN A 61 -0.25 18.87 -7.03
N MET A 62 -0.25 19.67 -8.11
CA MET A 62 0.96 20.05 -8.84
C MET A 62 1.93 20.84 -7.95
N ASP A 63 1.41 21.79 -7.16
CA ASP A 63 2.22 22.60 -6.24
C ASP A 63 2.83 21.73 -5.12
N LYS A 64 2.10 20.70 -4.65
CA LYS A 64 2.61 19.72 -3.66
C LYS A 64 3.81 18.91 -4.17
N LEU A 65 3.97 18.76 -5.49
CA LEU A 65 5.15 18.09 -6.06
C LEU A 65 6.43 18.92 -5.83
N GLY A 66 6.30 20.22 -5.54
CA GLY A 66 7.44 21.08 -5.21
C GLY A 66 8.45 21.19 -6.35
N ILE A 67 7.96 21.15 -7.60
CA ILE A 67 8.81 21.29 -8.78
C ILE A 67 9.55 22.63 -8.67
N ASN A 68 10.87 22.59 -8.83
CA ASN A 68 11.73 23.78 -8.80
C ASN A 68 11.76 24.56 -7.47
N ALA A 69 11.63 23.89 -6.31
CA ALA A 69 11.70 24.54 -5.00
C ALA A 69 13.00 25.37 -4.78
N GLU A 70 14.12 24.93 -5.35
CA GLU A 70 15.42 25.61 -5.27
C GLU A 70 15.67 26.62 -6.40
N LYS A 71 14.71 26.84 -7.30
CA LYS A 71 14.81 27.71 -8.49
C LYS A 71 16.01 27.39 -9.40
N PHE A 72 16.38 26.12 -9.46
CA PHE A 72 17.46 25.61 -10.32
C PHE A 72 17.03 25.52 -11.80
N LEU A 73 15.77 25.16 -12.06
CA LEU A 73 15.23 24.96 -13.39
C LEU A 73 14.80 26.28 -14.03
N TRP A 74 14.95 26.37 -15.35
CA TRP A 74 14.44 27.49 -16.14
C TRP A 74 12.91 27.40 -16.26
N PRO A 75 12.21 28.53 -16.50
CA PRO A 75 10.75 28.51 -16.62
C PRO A 75 10.23 27.52 -17.68
N GLU A 76 10.96 27.32 -18.76
CA GLU A 76 10.64 26.35 -19.82
C GLU A 76 10.83 24.90 -19.37
N GLU A 77 11.88 24.62 -18.60
CA GLU A 77 12.15 23.29 -18.04
C GLU A 77 11.10 22.94 -16.97
N GLU A 78 10.72 23.90 -16.13
CA GLU A 78 9.66 23.72 -15.14
C GLU A 78 8.33 23.38 -15.81
N LYS A 79 7.96 24.09 -16.89
CA LYS A 79 6.78 23.76 -17.70
C LYS A 79 6.86 22.37 -18.31
N LEU A 80 8.04 21.95 -18.78
CA LEU A 80 8.24 20.60 -19.32
C LEU A 80 8.02 19.53 -18.23
N PHE A 81 8.55 19.74 -17.02
CA PHE A 81 8.31 18.83 -15.90
C PHE A 81 6.83 18.76 -15.52
N GLN A 82 6.14 19.90 -15.43
CA GLN A 82 4.70 19.93 -15.17
C GLN A 82 3.93 19.13 -16.24
N HIS A 83 4.31 19.27 -17.52
CA HIS A 83 3.72 18.51 -18.61
C HIS A 83 3.97 17.00 -18.50
N ILE A 84 5.20 16.59 -18.17
CA ILE A 84 5.54 15.17 -17.96
C ILE A 84 4.72 14.57 -16.80
N MET A 85 4.60 15.31 -15.69
CA MET A 85 3.79 14.87 -14.55
C MET A 85 2.31 14.77 -14.89
N TYR A 86 1.81 15.67 -15.75
CA TYR A 86 0.44 15.61 -16.25
C TYR A 86 0.19 14.40 -17.18
N LEU A 87 1.10 14.11 -18.10
CA LEU A 87 1.03 12.92 -18.96
C LEU A 87 1.03 11.64 -18.12
N ASN A 88 1.84 11.60 -17.06
CA ASN A 88 1.96 10.47 -16.14
C ASN A 88 1.07 10.60 -14.90
N ARG A 89 0.03 11.44 -14.93
CA ARG A 89 -0.84 11.68 -13.76
C ARG A 89 -1.48 10.40 -13.23
N GLU A 90 -1.60 9.38 -14.07
CA GLU A 90 -2.16 8.10 -13.64
C GLU A 90 -1.28 7.30 -12.69
N ALA A 91 0.04 7.53 -12.73
CA ALA A 91 1.01 6.87 -11.87
C ALA A 91 1.14 7.53 -10.49
N LEU A 92 0.60 8.74 -10.33
CA LEU A 92 0.64 9.50 -9.09
C LEU A 92 -0.62 9.23 -8.27
N ALA A 93 -0.43 8.95 -6.98
CA ALA A 93 -1.52 8.72 -6.04
C ALA A 93 -1.50 9.79 -4.96
N PHE A 94 -2.53 10.64 -4.94
CA PHE A 94 -2.76 11.66 -3.92
C PHE A 94 -3.76 11.18 -2.86
N ALA A 95 -4.65 10.25 -3.22
CA ALA A 95 -5.60 9.58 -2.32
C ALA A 95 -5.37 8.06 -2.27
N GLU A 96 -5.84 7.40 -1.20
CA GLU A 96 -5.74 5.93 -1.06
C GLU A 96 -6.56 5.19 -2.12
N THR A 97 -7.62 5.81 -2.65
CA THR A 97 -8.45 5.29 -3.74
C THR A 97 -7.73 5.27 -5.09
N GLU A 98 -6.74 6.14 -5.28
CA GLU A 98 -5.91 6.22 -6.50
C GLU A 98 -4.72 5.26 -6.46
N ARG A 99 -4.57 4.51 -5.37
CA ARG A 99 -3.49 3.55 -5.20
C ARG A 99 -3.60 2.46 -6.26
N GLY A 100 -2.63 2.43 -7.16
CA GLY A 100 -2.53 1.41 -8.19
C GLY A 100 -2.24 0.01 -7.62
N THR A 101 -2.74 -1.01 -8.33
CA THR A 101 -2.35 -2.41 -8.14
C THR A 101 -1.49 -2.84 -9.33
N LEU A 102 -0.55 -3.76 -9.11
CA LEU A 102 0.21 -4.34 -10.21
C LEU A 102 -0.73 -5.10 -11.15
N LYS A 103 -0.48 -4.99 -12.46
CA LYS A 103 -1.26 -5.73 -13.47
C LYS A 103 -1.09 -7.24 -13.24
N GLU A 104 -2.20 -7.95 -13.10
CA GLU A 104 -2.21 -9.41 -12.90
C GLU A 104 -1.53 -10.17 -14.04
N SER A 105 -1.56 -9.63 -15.27
CA SER A 105 -0.89 -10.23 -16.42
C SER A 105 0.64 -10.32 -16.28
N TYR A 106 1.23 -9.55 -15.36
CA TYR A 106 2.68 -9.50 -15.18
C TYR A 106 3.19 -10.58 -14.22
N PHE A 107 2.33 -11.11 -13.36
CA PHE A 107 2.74 -12.01 -12.27
C PHE A 107 1.81 -13.21 -12.21
N SER A 108 2.37 -14.41 -12.14
CA SER A 108 1.57 -15.57 -11.76
C SER A 108 0.98 -15.39 -10.35
N PRO A 109 -0.17 -16.01 -10.04
CA PRO A 109 -0.74 -15.97 -8.69
C PRO A 109 0.30 -16.33 -7.63
N TYR A 110 0.33 -15.56 -6.54
CA TYR A 110 1.26 -15.81 -5.44
C TYR A 110 0.75 -16.99 -4.60
N ILE A 111 1.56 -18.03 -4.46
CA ILE A 111 1.22 -19.20 -3.64
C ILE A 111 2.11 -19.17 -2.41
N ILE A 112 1.52 -19.13 -1.21
CA ILE A 112 2.25 -19.26 0.06
C ILE A 112 2.48 -20.76 0.30
N PRO A 113 3.72 -21.28 0.22
CA PRO A 113 3.97 -22.67 0.53
C PRO A 113 3.77 -22.91 2.03
N THR A 114 2.94 -23.90 2.36
CA THR A 114 2.65 -24.27 3.74
C THR A 114 3.24 -25.63 4.06
N VAL A 115 3.70 -25.81 5.30
CA VAL A 115 4.01 -27.13 5.86
C VAL A 115 2.75 -27.71 6.50
N PRO A 116 2.63 -29.03 6.71
CA PRO A 116 1.50 -29.58 7.46
C PRO A 116 1.38 -28.91 8.84
N HIS A 117 0.26 -28.23 9.08
CA HIS A 117 -0.01 -27.54 10.34
C HIS A 117 -1.52 -27.48 10.59
N ALA A 118 -1.88 -27.26 11.86
CA ALA A 118 -3.26 -26.94 12.21
C ALA A 118 -3.51 -25.44 11.93
N PRO A 119 -4.66 -25.08 11.33
CA PRO A 119 -5.05 -23.68 11.22
C PRO A 119 -5.19 -23.06 12.61
N TRP A 120 -4.84 -21.78 12.75
CA TRP A 120 -4.91 -21.08 14.03
C TRP A 120 -6.02 -20.03 14.04
N THR A 121 -6.73 -19.97 15.16
CA THR A 121 -7.76 -18.97 15.41
C THR A 121 -7.47 -18.28 16.74
N SER A 122 -7.10 -17.00 16.66
CA SER A 122 -6.84 -16.17 17.83
C SER A 122 -8.01 -15.21 18.06
N LYS A 123 -8.39 -15.00 19.33
CA LYS A 123 -9.45 -14.04 19.67
C LYS A 123 -8.99 -12.61 19.38
N ASN A 124 -9.85 -11.79 18.78
CA ASN A 124 -9.55 -10.39 18.53
C ASN A 124 -9.47 -9.59 19.84
N ILE A 125 -8.57 -8.60 19.86
CA ILE A 125 -8.43 -7.70 21.00
C ILE A 125 -9.60 -6.71 20.97
N PRO A 126 -10.30 -6.47 22.09
CA PRO A 126 -11.40 -5.51 22.12
C PRO A 126 -10.94 -4.11 21.70
N ILE A 127 -11.69 -3.49 20.78
CA ILE A 127 -11.42 -2.14 20.32
C ILE A 127 -11.93 -1.15 21.39
N PRO A 128 -11.09 -0.20 21.85
CA PRO A 128 -11.54 0.84 22.79
C PRO A 128 -12.72 1.64 22.22
N PRO A 129 -13.77 1.95 23.02
CA PRO A 129 -14.96 2.64 22.52
C PRO A 129 -14.67 3.96 21.78
N GLY A 130 -13.73 4.77 22.30
CA GLY A 130 -13.35 6.05 21.69
C GLY A 130 -12.61 5.95 20.35
N LEU A 131 -12.19 4.74 19.94
CA LEU A 131 -11.54 4.51 18.64
C LEU A 131 -12.46 3.76 17.66
N LYS A 132 -13.61 3.27 18.10
CA LYS A 132 -14.47 2.38 17.32
C LYS A 132 -14.88 2.97 15.98
N GLU A 133 -15.33 4.21 15.96
CA GLU A 133 -15.80 4.89 14.74
C GLU A 133 -14.67 5.08 13.73
N GLN A 134 -13.51 5.60 14.16
CA GLN A 134 -12.33 5.77 13.31
C GLN A 134 -11.83 4.44 12.72
N VAL A 135 -11.92 3.35 13.50
CA VAL A 135 -11.54 2.01 13.01
C VAL A 135 -12.53 1.49 11.97
N ILE A 136 -13.83 1.71 12.16
CA ILE A 136 -14.85 1.32 11.19
C ILE A 136 -14.65 2.08 9.87
N GLU A 137 -14.41 3.39 9.94
CA GLU A 137 -14.12 4.22 8.77
C GLU A 137 -12.88 3.73 8.03
N LEU A 138 -11.77 3.51 8.75
CA LEU A 138 -10.54 2.94 8.18
C LEU A 138 -10.77 1.59 7.48
N LEU A 139 -11.56 0.70 8.09
CA LEU A 139 -11.88 -0.60 7.48
C LEU A 139 -12.70 -0.45 6.20
N LYS A 140 -13.67 0.47 6.17
CA LYS A 140 -14.46 0.76 4.96
C LYS A 140 -13.59 1.32 3.84
N GLU A 141 -12.70 2.26 4.15
CA GLU A 141 -11.73 2.79 3.19
C GLU A 141 -10.85 1.69 2.61
N LYS A 142 -10.35 0.77 3.45
CA LYS A 142 -9.51 -0.35 3.00
C LYS A 142 -10.25 -1.36 2.13
N ILE A 143 -11.54 -1.59 2.41
CA ILE A 143 -12.39 -2.42 1.55
C ILE A 143 -12.66 -1.70 0.21
N ALA A 144 -13.00 -0.41 0.25
CA ALA A 144 -13.24 0.39 -0.96
C ALA A 144 -11.99 0.48 -1.86
N ALA A 145 -10.80 0.56 -1.25
CA ALA A 145 -9.52 0.55 -1.96
C ALA A 145 -9.04 -0.86 -2.40
N GLY A 146 -9.87 -1.90 -2.23
CA GLY A 146 -9.55 -3.28 -2.62
C GLY A 146 -8.41 -3.93 -1.83
N VAL A 147 -8.03 -3.37 -0.67
CA VAL A 147 -6.98 -3.94 0.19
C VAL A 147 -7.51 -5.14 0.97
N TYR A 148 -8.76 -5.03 1.44
CA TYR A 148 -9.42 -6.04 2.26
C TYR A 148 -10.66 -6.58 1.55
N GLU A 149 -10.83 -7.89 1.64
CA GLU A 149 -11.98 -8.61 1.13
C GLU A 149 -12.61 -9.45 2.26
N PRO A 150 -13.95 -9.57 2.29
CA PRO A 150 -14.62 -10.54 3.15
C PRO A 150 -14.16 -11.96 2.82
N SER A 151 -13.82 -12.76 3.84
CA SER A 151 -13.40 -14.15 3.65
C SER A 151 -13.98 -15.08 4.71
N GLN A 152 -14.13 -16.35 4.35
CA GLN A 152 -14.46 -17.44 5.27
C GLN A 152 -13.21 -18.31 5.43
N SER A 153 -12.34 -17.95 6.39
CA SER A 153 -11.06 -18.60 6.60
C SER A 153 -11.02 -19.36 7.93
N ALA A 154 -10.33 -20.50 7.95
CA ALA A 154 -9.96 -21.19 9.18
C ALA A 154 -8.82 -20.47 9.94
N TYR A 155 -8.17 -19.49 9.32
CA TYR A 155 -7.10 -18.69 9.91
C TYR A 155 -7.64 -17.35 10.43
N CYS A 156 -7.36 -17.04 11.68
CA CYS A 156 -7.65 -15.73 12.26
C CYS A 156 -6.53 -15.29 13.21
N SER A 157 -5.90 -14.15 12.90
CA SER A 157 -4.87 -13.55 13.74
C SER A 157 -5.43 -12.35 14.49
N SER A 158 -5.10 -12.22 15.77
CA SER A 158 -5.48 -11.06 16.57
C SER A 158 -4.84 -9.79 16.00
N TRP A 159 -5.61 -8.72 15.89
CA TRP A 159 -5.12 -7.41 15.47
C TRP A 159 -5.50 -6.32 16.48
N PHE A 160 -4.81 -5.19 16.40
CA PHE A 160 -5.04 -4.03 17.24
C PHE A 160 -4.71 -2.74 16.47
N CYS A 161 -5.12 -1.60 17.01
CA CYS A 161 -4.88 -0.30 16.38
C CYS A 161 -3.75 0.45 17.10
N VAL A 162 -2.87 1.05 16.31
CA VAL A 162 -1.79 1.92 16.77
C VAL A 162 -1.98 3.31 16.17
N ARG A 163 -1.84 4.33 17.01
CA ARG A 163 -1.89 5.73 16.56
C ARG A 163 -0.52 6.17 16.08
N LYS A 164 -0.44 6.70 14.86
CA LYS A 164 0.78 7.31 14.31
C LYS A 164 0.98 8.71 14.89
N LYS A 165 2.20 9.26 14.72
CA LYS A 165 2.55 10.64 15.10
C LYS A 165 1.63 11.70 14.46
N ASN A 166 1.13 11.44 13.25
CA ASN A 166 0.21 12.30 12.53
C ASN A 166 -1.26 12.15 12.98
N GLY A 167 -1.52 11.42 14.07
CA GLY A 167 -2.86 11.22 14.62
C GLY A 167 -3.69 10.14 13.93
N LYS A 168 -3.31 9.67 12.73
CA LYS A 168 -4.01 8.60 11.99
C LYS A 168 -3.82 7.23 12.65
N LEU A 169 -4.81 6.36 12.48
CA LEU A 169 -4.74 4.98 12.96
C LEU A 169 -4.06 4.05 11.94
N ARG A 170 -3.39 3.03 12.44
CA ARG A 170 -2.89 1.88 11.68
C ARG A 170 -3.34 0.60 12.36
N ILE A 171 -3.73 -0.40 11.56
CA ILE A 171 -4.00 -1.75 12.05
C ILE A 171 -2.68 -2.53 12.02
N ASP A 172 -2.33 -3.15 13.15
CA ASP A 172 -1.21 -4.07 13.28
C ASP A 172 -1.69 -5.43 13.77
N PHE A 173 -0.99 -6.49 13.36
CA PHE A 173 -1.29 -7.86 13.77
C PHE A 173 -0.36 -8.30 14.89
N ARG A 174 -0.90 -9.02 15.86
CA ARG A 174 -0.10 -9.67 16.90
C ARG A 174 0.56 -10.90 16.28
N GLN A 175 1.89 -10.92 16.26
CA GLN A 175 2.65 -12.10 15.89
C GLN A 175 2.48 -13.19 16.96
N SER A 176 2.22 -14.43 16.53
CA SER A 176 2.07 -15.62 17.36
C SER A 176 3.40 -16.19 17.86
#